data_AF-A0A970YMS3-F1
#
_entry.id   AF-A0A970YMS3-F1
#
_cell.length_a   1.000
_cell.length_b   1.000
_cell.length_c   1.000
_cell.angle_alpha   90.00
_cell.angle_beta   90.00
_cell.angle_gamma   90.00
#
_symmetry.space_group_name_H-M   'P 1'
#
loop_
_entity.id
_entity.type
_entity.pdbx_description
1 polymer ?
#
loop_
_entity_poly.entity_id
_entity_poly.type
_entity_poly.pdbx_seq_one_letter_code
_entity_poly.pdbx_strand_id
1 'polypeptide(L)'
;MRNTIGILVALVLGGIIGFFRVFLSVFADGAMGERLATVGIIILIYLVLGAVSGLLWPDLKWIIGLMLGLPGAILLLYYMVKEFNILYIPYFLAILILPGLISNLTSKARRKAS
;
A
#
# COMPACT_ATOMS: atom_id res chain seq x y z
N MET A 1 3.12 -22.85 -4.69
CA MET A 1 2.49 -22.67 -3.36
C MET A 1 3.02 -21.46 -2.60
N ARG A 2 4.34 -21.34 -2.36
CA ARG A 2 4.96 -20.22 -1.63
C ARG A 2 4.58 -18.83 -2.17
N ASN A 3 4.49 -18.67 -3.49
CA ASN A 3 4.11 -17.42 -4.15
C ASN A 3 2.62 -17.07 -3.96
N THR A 4 1.73 -18.06 -4.03
CA THR A 4 0.29 -17.89 -3.78
C THR A 4 0.02 -17.44 -2.35
N ILE A 5 0.73 -18.02 -1.38
CA ILE A 5 0.66 -17.61 0.03
C ILE A 5 1.12 -16.17 0.19
N GLY A 6 2.21 -15.77 -0.46
CA GLY A 6 2.68 -14.38 -0.42
C GLY A 6 1.65 -13.38 -0.95
N ILE A 7 0.96 -13.72 -2.05
CA ILE A 7 -0.13 -12.89 -2.59
C ILE A 7 -1.31 -12.80 -1.62
N LEU A 8 -1.74 -13.92 -1.05
CA LEU A 8 -2.83 -13.93 -0.06
C LEU A 8 -2.48 -13.10 1.17
N VAL A 9 -1.27 -13.23 1.70
CA VAL A 9 -0.78 -12.43 2.82
C VAL A 9 -0.76 -10.94 2.47
N ALA A 10 -0.28 -10.58 1.28
CA ALA A 10 -0.27 -9.19 0.83
C ALA A 10 -1.70 -8.61 0.73
N LEU A 11 -2.65 -9.37 0.19
CA LEU A 11 -4.05 -8.93 0.11
C LEU A 11 -4.68 -8.77 1.50
N VAL A 12 -4.44 -9.69 2.43
CA VAL A 12 -4.96 -9.60 3.80
C VAL A 12 -4.36 -8.41 4.54
N LEU A 13 -3.04 -8.24 4.50
CA LEU A 13 -2.36 -7.09 5.13
C LEU A 13 -2.80 -5.76 4.50
N GLY A 14 -2.86 -5.72 3.17
CA GLY A 14 -3.36 -4.57 2.42
C GLY A 14 -4.80 -4.22 2.78
N GLY A 15 -5.65 -5.23 2.96
CA GLY A 15 -7.03 -5.09 3.40
C GLY A 15 -7.14 -4.55 4.82
N ILE A 16 -6.36 -5.09 5.77
CA ILE A 16 -6.33 -4.60 7.16
C ILE A 16 -5.89 -3.13 7.19
N ILE A 17 -4.82 -2.77 6.48
CA ILE A 17 -4.31 -1.39 6.49
C ILE A 17 -5.29 -0.44 5.80
N GLY A 18 -5.83 -0.85 4.66
CA GLY A 18 -6.85 -0.12 3.92
C GLY A 18 -8.10 0.11 4.75
N PHE A 19 -8.57 -0.92 5.47
CA PHE A 19 -9.78 -0.84 6.29
C PHE A 19 -9.58 -0.03 7.58
N PHE A 20 -8.49 -0.26 8.31
CA PHE A 20 -8.31 0.33 9.66
C PHE A 20 -7.73 1.74 9.67
N ARG A 21 -6.99 2.19 8.64
CA ARG A 21 -6.31 3.51 8.68
C ARG A 21 -6.72 4.49 7.59
N VAL A 22 -7.08 4.06 6.38
CA VAL A 22 -7.65 4.99 5.37
C VAL A 22 -8.93 5.63 5.92
N PHE A 23 -9.75 4.83 6.62
CA PHE A 23 -11.00 5.27 7.24
C PHE A 23 -10.80 6.26 8.38
N LEU A 24 -9.87 6.03 9.31
CA LEU A 24 -9.74 6.89 10.49
C LEU A 24 -9.13 8.25 10.21
N SER A 25 -8.32 8.38 9.15
CA SER A 25 -7.43 9.52 9.02
C SER A 25 -7.77 10.55 7.97
N VAL A 26 -8.49 10.14 6.94
CA VAL A 26 -8.92 11.03 5.86
C VAL A 26 -10.34 11.54 6.11
N PHE A 27 -11.14 10.76 6.85
CA PHE A 27 -12.56 11.02 7.13
C PHE A 27 -12.86 11.49 8.54
N ALA A 28 -11.87 11.59 9.43
CA ALA A 28 -12.07 12.33 10.67
C ALA A 28 -12.17 13.83 10.33
N ASP A 29 -13.01 14.56 11.07
CA ASP A 29 -13.16 16.02 11.06
C ASP A 29 -11.90 16.77 11.54
N GLY A 30 -10.72 16.24 11.23
CA GLY A 30 -9.43 16.81 11.54
C GLY A 30 -8.99 17.89 10.55
N ALA A 31 -8.12 18.77 11.01
CA ALA A 31 -7.56 19.85 10.19
C ALA A 31 -6.72 19.28 9.03
N MET A 32 -6.52 20.08 7.98
CA MET A 32 -5.74 19.70 6.78
C MET A 32 -4.36 19.09 7.13
N GLY A 33 -3.69 19.62 8.16
CA GLY A 33 -2.39 19.12 8.61
C GLY A 33 -2.43 17.69 9.16
N GLU A 34 -3.46 17.33 9.91
CA GLU A 34 -3.63 15.99 10.51
C GLU A 34 -3.89 14.94 9.43
N ARG A 35 -4.66 15.32 8.39
CA ARG A 35 -4.93 14.48 7.22
C ARG A 35 -3.64 14.17 6.46
N LEU A 36 -2.83 15.20 6.16
CA LEU A 36 -1.54 15.03 5.47
C LEU A 36 -0.56 14.18 6.27
N ALA A 37 -0.44 14.44 7.58
CA ALA A 37 0.42 13.66 8.46
C ALA A 37 0.04 12.18 8.42
N THR A 38 -1.25 11.87 8.47
CA THR A 38 -1.67 10.47 8.50
C THR A 38 -1.56 9.78 7.15
N VAL A 39 -1.86 10.48 6.05
CA VAL A 39 -1.56 9.98 4.69
C VAL A 39 -0.07 9.62 4.58
N GLY A 40 0.82 10.49 5.06
CA GLY A 40 2.26 10.24 5.07
C GLY A 40 2.63 8.98 5.87
N ILE A 41 2.07 8.80 7.07
CA ILE A 41 2.30 7.62 7.90
C ILE A 41 1.81 6.34 7.20
N ILE A 42 0.64 6.37 6.55
CA ILE A 42 0.09 5.20 5.85
C ILE A 42 0.98 4.83 4.66
N ILE A 43 1.41 5.81 3.87
CA ILE A 43 2.35 5.59 2.77
C ILE A 43 3.63 4.94 3.30
N LEU A 44 4.16 5.40 4.44
CA LEU A 44 5.36 4.83 5.05
C LEU A 44 5.16 3.37 5.46
N ILE A 45 4.00 3.02 6.03
CA ILE A 45 3.66 1.63 6.36
C ILE A 45 3.64 0.76 5.10
N TYR A 46 2.97 1.23 4.04
CA TYR A 46 2.90 0.54 2.75
C TYR A 46 4.29 0.36 2.12
N LEU A 47 5.18 1.34 2.25
CA LEU A 47 6.57 1.25 1.80
C LEU A 47 7.36 0.19 2.57
N VAL A 48 7.26 0.17 3.90
CA VAL A 48 7.94 -0.82 4.74
C VAL A 48 7.47 -2.23 4.40
N LEU A 49 6.16 -2.43 4.28
CA LEU A 49 5.60 -3.73 3.95
C LEU A 49 5.89 -4.16 2.51
N GLY A 50 5.92 -3.22 1.56
CA GLY A 50 6.41 -3.46 0.20
C GLY A 50 7.88 -3.92 0.22
N ALA A 51 8.73 -3.25 0.99
CA ALA A 51 10.13 -3.61 1.11
C ALA A 51 10.30 -5.02 1.69
N VAL A 52 9.63 -5.31 2.81
CA VAL A 52 9.65 -6.62 3.49
C VAL A 52 9.13 -7.72 2.59
N SER A 53 8.00 -7.51 1.91
CA SER A 53 7.43 -8.50 0.99
C SER A 53 8.34 -8.78 -0.21
N GLY A 54 9.01 -7.78 -0.78
CA GLY A 54 10.01 -7.99 -1.81
C GLY A 54 11.26 -8.75 -1.35
N LEU A 55 11.64 -8.63 -0.08
CA LEU A 55 12.73 -9.43 0.50
C LEU A 55 12.32 -10.89 0.76
N LEU A 56 11.08 -11.11 1.21
CA LEU A 56 10.55 -12.43 1.55
C LEU A 56 10.20 -13.24 0.29
N TRP A 57 9.61 -12.60 -0.72
CA TRP A 57 9.19 -13.22 -1.97
C TRP A 57 9.82 -12.53 -3.19
N PRO A 58 11.15 -12.61 -3.35
CA PRO A 58 11.86 -11.92 -4.43
C PRO A 58 11.41 -12.39 -5.83
N ASP A 59 10.79 -13.57 -5.94
CA ASP A 59 10.23 -14.13 -7.18
C ASP A 59 9.07 -13.32 -7.73
N LEU A 60 8.26 -12.71 -6.86
CA LEU A 60 7.07 -11.94 -7.21
C LEU A 60 7.38 -10.49 -7.61
N LYS A 61 8.59 -9.98 -7.31
CA LYS A 61 9.06 -8.64 -7.71
C LYS A 61 8.07 -7.53 -7.30
N TRP A 62 7.54 -6.78 -8.26
CA TRP A 62 6.59 -5.68 -8.06
C TRP A 62 5.16 -6.16 -7.79
N ILE A 63 4.81 -7.40 -8.17
CA ILE A 63 3.43 -7.90 -8.11
C ILE A 63 2.95 -7.96 -6.65
N ILE A 64 3.79 -8.44 -5.73
CA ILE A 64 3.39 -8.56 -4.32
C ILE A 64 3.15 -7.20 -3.66
N GLY A 65 3.95 -6.19 -4.02
CA GLY A 65 3.73 -4.81 -3.59
C GLY A 65 2.44 -4.21 -4.16
N LEU A 66 2.12 -4.46 -5.44
CA LEU A 66 0.83 -4.04 -5.98
C LEU A 66 -0.35 -4.71 -5.28
N MET A 67 -0.27 -6.01 -5.00
CA MET A 67 -1.32 -6.75 -4.30
C MET A 67 -1.52 -6.25 -2.86
N LEU A 68 -0.46 -5.72 -2.23
CA LEU A 68 -0.56 -5.05 -0.94
C LEU A 68 -1.35 -3.74 -1.05
N GLY A 69 -1.08 -2.92 -2.08
CA GLY A 69 -1.75 -1.63 -2.29
C GLY A 69 -3.20 -1.74 -2.78
N LEU A 70 -3.53 -2.82 -3.50
CA LEU A 70 -4.80 -3.00 -4.21
C LEU A 70 -6.04 -2.83 -3.32
N PRO A 71 -6.16 -3.48 -2.15
CA PRO A 71 -7.36 -3.36 -1.31
C PRO A 71 -7.59 -1.93 -0.81
N GLY A 72 -6.51 -1.25 -0.38
CA GLY A 72 -6.58 0.15 0.04
C GLY A 72 -6.96 1.08 -1.10
N ALA A 73 -6.44 0.82 -2.30
CA ALA A 73 -6.79 1.57 -3.51
C ALA A 73 -8.27 1.40 -3.90
N ILE A 74 -8.81 0.18 -3.84
CA ILE A 74 -10.23 -0.09 -4.11
C ILE A 74 -11.13 0.67 -3.12
N LEU A 75 -10.80 0.62 -1.83
CA LEU A 75 -11.55 1.35 -0.81
C LEU A 75 -11.49 2.86 -1.05
N LEU A 76 -10.31 3.42 -1.31
CA LEU A 76 -10.17 4.84 -1.59
C LEU A 76 -10.93 5.26 -2.86
N LEU A 77 -10.96 4.40 -3.89
CA LEU A 77 -11.73 4.64 -5.10
C LEU A 77 -13.24 4.70 -4.82
N TYR A 78 -13.77 3.78 -4.00
CA TYR A 78 -15.16 3.82 -3.56
C TYR A 78 -15.50 5.16 -2.89
N TYR A 79 -14.57 5.70 -2.10
CA TYR A 79 -14.73 6.99 -1.45
C TYR A 79 -14.66 8.19 -2.38
N MET A 80 -13.75 8.17 -3.35
CA MET A 80 -13.67 9.22 -4.37
C MET A 80 -14.98 9.40 -5.12
N VAL A 81 -15.74 8.32 -5.32
CA VAL A 81 -17.06 8.35 -5.96
C VAL A 81 -18.14 8.96 -5.06
N LYS A 82 -18.03 8.79 -3.73
CA LYS A 82 -19.02 9.33 -2.78
C LYS A 82 -18.76 10.77 -2.38
N GLU A 83 -17.53 11.09 -2.01
CA GLU A 83 -17.14 12.40 -1.49
C GLU A 83 -15.77 12.76 -2.04
N PHE A 84 -15.75 13.42 -3.20
CA PHE A 84 -14.51 13.71 -3.88
C PHE A 84 -13.67 14.76 -3.14
N ASN A 85 -12.40 14.42 -2.88
CA ASN A 85 -11.38 15.36 -2.47
C ASN A 85 -10.15 15.19 -3.39
N ILE A 86 -9.57 16.31 -3.82
CA ILE A 86 -8.42 16.32 -4.72
C ILE A 86 -7.21 15.56 -4.17
N LEU A 87 -7.05 15.48 -2.84
CA LEU A 87 -5.98 14.74 -2.15
C LEU A 87 -6.08 13.23 -2.33
N TYR A 88 -7.24 12.71 -2.73
CA TYR A 88 -7.43 11.27 -2.89
C TYR A 88 -6.69 10.75 -4.11
N ILE A 89 -6.51 11.57 -5.15
CA ILE A 89 -5.78 11.20 -6.36
C ILE A 89 -4.31 10.88 -6.07
N PRO A 90 -3.49 11.80 -5.52
CA PRO A 90 -2.09 11.49 -5.23
C PRO A 90 -1.97 10.37 -4.20
N TYR A 91 -2.89 10.28 -3.24
CA TYR A 91 -2.90 9.21 -2.26
C TYR A 91 -3.16 7.84 -2.89
N PHE A 92 -4.14 7.73 -3.79
CA PHE A 92 -4.47 6.53 -4.56
C PHE A 92 -3.26 6.03 -5.36
N LEU A 93 -2.62 6.95 -6.09
CA LEU A 93 -1.43 6.62 -6.87
C LEU A 93 -0.27 6.17 -5.96
N ALA A 94 -0.09 6.83 -4.82
CA ALA A 94 0.98 6.49 -3.87
C ALA A 94 0.82 5.09 -3.29
N ILE A 95 -0.37 4.73 -2.77
CA ILE A 95 -0.59 3.40 -2.17
C ILE A 95 -0.59 2.28 -3.19
N LEU A 96 -0.97 2.56 -4.45
CA LEU A 96 -0.96 1.56 -5.50
C LEU A 96 0.46 1.32 -6.04
N ILE A 97 1.20 2.38 -6.34
CA ILE A 97 2.46 2.29 -7.11
C ILE A 97 3.67 2.10 -6.21
N LEU A 98 3.79 2.87 -5.13
CA LEU A 98 5.02 2.90 -4.33
C LEU A 98 5.37 1.55 -3.70
N PRO A 99 4.42 0.76 -3.15
CA PRO A 99 4.71 -0.57 -2.63
C PRO A 99 5.25 -1.52 -3.70
N GLY A 100 4.70 -1.43 -4.92
CA GLY A 100 5.19 -2.20 -6.08
C GLY A 100 6.63 -1.84 -6.45
N LEU A 101 6.95 -0.54 -6.47
CA LEU A 101 8.30 -0.06 -6.77
C LEU A 101 9.32 -0.52 -5.72
N ILE A 102 9.04 -0.32 -4.44
CA ILE A 102 9.98 -0.68 -3.38
C ILE A 102 10.16 -2.20 -3.28
N SER A 103 9.08 -2.97 -3.45
CA SER A 103 9.15 -4.44 -3.50
C SER A 103 10.03 -4.93 -4.65
N ASN A 104 9.96 -4.27 -5.82
CA ASN A 104 10.81 -4.60 -6.95
C ASN A 104 12.29 -4.33 -6.66
N LEU A 105 12.59 -3.18 -6.03
CA LEU A 105 13.95 -2.80 -5.68
C LEU A 105 14.55 -3.78 -4.68
N THR A 106 13.83 -4.11 -3.61
CA THR A 106 14.31 -5.06 -2.59
C THR A 106 14.39 -6.49 -3.12
N SER A 107 13.46 -6.90 -3.98
CA SER A 107 13.53 -8.20 -4.68
C SER A 107 14.80 -8.31 -5.55
N LYS A 108 15.14 -7.26 -6.30
CA LYS A 108 16.36 -7.21 -7.13
C LYS A 108 17.62 -7.26 -6.26
N ALA A 109 17.65 -6.49 -5.17
CA ALA A 109 18.76 -6.47 -4.24
C ALA A 109 18.99 -7.86 -3.62
N ARG A 110 17.92 -8.55 -3.20
CA ARG A 110 18.01 -9.90 -2.63
C ARG A 110 18.55 -10.93 -3.62
N ARG A 111 18.09 -10.91 -4.88
CA ARG A 111 18.55 -11.84 -5.92
C ARG A 111 20.01 -11.65 -6.31
N LYS A 112 20.55 -10.43 -6.21
CA LYS A 112 21.96 -10.16 -6.49
C LYS A 112 22.88 -10.68 -5.39
N ALA A 113 22.36 -10.83 -4.17
CA ALA A 113 23.11 -11.26 -2.99
C ALA A 113 23.05 -12.78 -2.74
N SER A 114 22.29 -13.53 -3.54
CA SER A 114 22.14 -14.99 -3.49
C SER A 114 22.86 -15.65 -4.64
#